data_AF-G0P0I1-F1
#
_entry.id   AF-G0P0I1-F1
#
_cell.length_a   1.000
_cell.length_b   1.000
_cell.length_c   1.000
_cell.angle_alpha   90.00
_cell.angle_beta   90.00
_cell.angle_gamma   90.00
#
_symmetry.space_group_name_H-M   'P 1'
#
loop_
_entity.id
_entity.type
_entity.pdbx_description
1 polymer ?
#
loop_
_entity_poly.entity_id
_entity_poly.type
_entity_poly.pdbx_seq_one_letter_code
_entity_poly.pdbx_strand_id
1 'polypeptide(L)'
;MIETMEAYYSVFRKYEYNDENLNGREQKLVNAAKNIIRDHEAKVSTYESNVEFLKTRVKNLQAEVAEISKPAFDPFEHSGQDLSPREKELFKANVSYKITVDELRSKLELAELTLGLKQRELEQVKEHAEKLRGDIETLVKDLGPVQLELESLRLENKTLKERVEENDKRTQCDGENELNENLNSLKMENQLLRDQLISAEAKSQEQHAKNSEQQMLLNWYKDVMMVLGCIILALVIPGIWKMLF
;
A
#
# COMPACT_ATOMS: atom_id res chain seq x y z
N MET A 1 25.81 12.29 29.76
CA MET A 1 24.99 11.07 29.53
C MET A 1 23.50 11.37 29.63
N ILE A 2 23.01 11.99 30.71
CA ILE A 2 21.64 12.56 30.76
C ILE A 2 21.46 13.61 29.65
N GLU A 3 22.43 14.53 29.49
CA GLU A 3 22.40 15.55 28.43
C GLU A 3 22.47 14.99 26.99
N THR A 4 23.09 13.82 26.80
CA THR A 4 23.23 13.18 25.47
C THR A 4 22.02 12.29 25.12
N MET A 5 21.39 11.66 26.12
CA MET A 5 20.08 11.01 25.97
C MET A 5 18.98 12.05 25.77
N GLU A 6 19.01 13.20 26.46
CA GLU A 6 18.09 14.31 26.20
C GLU A 6 18.26 14.87 24.79
N ALA A 7 19.49 14.92 24.26
CA ALA A 7 19.72 15.28 22.85
C ALA A 7 19.13 14.26 21.87
N TYR A 8 19.23 12.95 22.17
CA TYR A 8 18.59 11.86 21.40
C TYR A 8 17.05 11.99 21.40
N TYR A 9 16.46 12.26 22.57
CA TYR A 9 15.03 12.55 22.69
C TYR A 9 14.63 13.88 22.06
N SER A 10 15.53 14.87 21.96
CA SER A 10 15.26 16.15 21.31
C SER A 10 15.21 16.01 19.79
N VAL A 11 16.00 15.14 19.17
CA VAL A 11 15.92 14.87 17.72
C VAL A 11 14.60 14.17 17.41
N PHE A 12 14.21 13.16 18.20
CA PHE A 12 12.90 12.50 18.08
C PHE A 12 11.70 13.40 18.46
N ARG A 13 11.89 14.44 19.29
CA ARG A 13 10.84 15.45 19.58
C ARG A 13 10.77 16.56 18.54
N LYS A 14 11.91 16.94 17.94
CA LYS A 14 12.03 18.05 16.98
C LYS A 14 11.61 17.63 15.57
N TYR A 15 11.71 16.34 15.26
CA TYR A 15 10.84 15.70 14.28
C TYR A 15 9.58 15.25 15.01
N GLU A 16 8.63 16.16 15.15
CA GLU A 16 7.23 15.84 15.49
C GLU A 16 6.69 14.95 14.35
N TYR A 17 7.10 13.67 14.39
CA TYR A 17 6.64 12.64 13.51
C TYR A 17 5.22 12.36 13.96
N ASN A 18 4.26 13.11 13.42
CA ASN A 18 2.85 13.00 13.74
C ASN A 18 2.44 11.53 13.63
N ASP A 19 2.30 10.87 14.78
CA ASP A 19 1.90 9.46 14.94
C ASP A 19 0.53 9.20 14.26
N GLU A 20 -0.21 10.26 13.94
CA GLU A 20 -1.52 10.24 13.28
C GLU A 20 -1.47 9.90 11.77
N ASN A 21 -0.32 10.06 11.10
CA ASN A 21 -0.22 9.87 9.64
C ASN A 21 0.54 8.59 9.21
N LEU A 22 0.96 7.76 10.17
CA LEU A 22 1.62 6.50 9.90
C LEU A 22 0.60 5.43 9.52
N ASN A 23 0.86 4.69 8.43
CA ASN A 23 0.03 3.54 8.13
C ASN A 23 0.27 2.44 9.19
N GLY A 24 -0.69 1.50 9.34
CA GLY A 24 -0.65 0.49 10.40
C GLY A 24 0.58 -0.44 10.40
N ARG A 25 1.37 -0.49 9.32
CA ARG A 25 2.64 -1.23 9.26
C ARG A 25 3.80 -0.40 9.79
N GLU A 26 3.85 0.89 9.45
CA GLU A 26 4.87 1.82 9.94
C GLU A 26 4.73 2.02 11.45
N GLN A 27 3.50 2.14 11.96
CA GLN A 27 3.26 2.31 13.40
C GLN A 27 3.66 1.07 14.20
N LYS A 28 3.52 -0.14 13.63
CA LYS A 28 4.04 -1.38 14.24
C LYS A 28 5.56 -1.37 14.33
N LEU A 29 6.25 -0.90 13.30
CA LEU A 29 7.72 -0.81 13.29
C LEU A 29 8.22 0.23 14.29
N VAL A 30 7.59 1.41 14.34
CA VAL A 30 7.92 2.47 15.32
C VAL A 30 7.69 1.97 16.74
N ASN A 31 6.57 1.29 17.01
CA ASN A 31 6.30 0.74 18.34
C ASN A 31 7.26 -0.39 18.72
N ALA A 32 7.66 -1.24 17.77
CA ALA A 32 8.67 -2.26 18.00
C ALA A 32 10.04 -1.63 18.33
N ALA A 33 10.46 -0.61 17.57
CA ALA A 33 11.69 0.13 17.84
C ALA A 33 11.66 0.82 19.22
N LYS A 34 10.56 1.51 19.57
CA LYS A 34 10.35 2.12 20.89
C LYS A 34 10.46 1.09 22.02
N ASN A 35 9.90 -0.11 21.83
CA ASN A 35 9.99 -1.18 22.83
C ASN A 35 11.41 -1.73 22.97
N ILE A 36 12.12 -1.94 21.87
CA ILE A 36 13.52 -2.38 21.89
C ILE A 36 14.40 -1.35 22.58
N ILE A 37 14.23 -0.06 22.29
CA ILE A 37 14.96 1.03 22.94
C ILE A 37 14.71 1.00 24.45
N ARG A 38 13.44 0.94 24.88
CA ARG A 38 13.07 0.90 26.30
C ARG A 38 13.70 -0.30 27.04
N ASP A 39 13.74 -1.46 26.40
CA ASP A 39 14.39 -2.66 26.97
C ASP A 39 15.91 -2.48 27.11
N HIS A 40 16.56 -1.87 26.12
CA HIS A 40 17.99 -1.54 26.20
C HIS A 40 18.28 -0.49 27.27
N GLU A 41 17.45 0.55 27.41
CA GLU A 41 17.58 1.56 28.46
C GLU A 41 17.47 0.93 29.86
N ALA A 42 16.52 0.00 30.06
CA ALA A 42 16.38 -0.73 31.32
C ALA A 42 17.62 -1.58 31.64
N LYS A 43 18.19 -2.25 30.63
CA LYS A 43 19.43 -3.03 30.78
C LYS A 43 20.63 -2.13 31.11
N VAL A 44 20.79 -1.01 30.42
CA VAL A 44 21.87 -0.03 30.70
C VAL A 44 21.74 0.50 32.13
N SER A 45 20.55 0.91 32.55
CA SER A 45 20.30 1.37 33.92
C SER A 45 20.65 0.30 34.96
N THR A 46 20.33 -0.96 34.69
CA THR A 46 20.71 -2.09 35.56
C THR A 46 22.23 -2.27 35.62
N TYR A 47 22.92 -2.19 34.48
CA TYR A 47 24.38 -2.28 34.44
C TYR A 47 25.07 -1.13 35.17
N GLU A 48 24.58 0.10 35.02
CA GLU A 48 25.10 1.28 35.72
C GLU A 48 24.97 1.14 37.24
N SER A 49 23.80 0.69 37.70
CA SER A 49 23.56 0.40 39.12
C SER A 49 24.55 -0.67 39.64
N ASN A 50 24.73 -1.76 38.90
CA ASN A 50 25.67 -2.82 39.26
C ASN A 50 27.12 -2.32 39.29
N VAL A 51 27.53 -1.48 38.34
CA VAL A 51 28.87 -0.89 38.31
C VAL A 51 29.10 0.01 39.53
N GLU A 52 28.14 0.85 39.91
CA GLU A 52 28.31 1.69 41.11
C GLU A 52 28.29 0.89 42.41
N PHE A 53 27.45 -0.15 42.48
CA PHE A 53 27.48 -1.08 43.61
C PHE A 53 28.86 -1.76 43.75
N LEU A 54 29.41 -2.28 42.65
CA LEU A 54 30.72 -2.92 42.65
C LEU A 54 31.85 -1.94 42.99
N LYS A 55 31.81 -0.73 42.44
CA LYS A 55 32.78 0.33 42.75
C LYS A 55 32.78 0.70 44.23
N THR A 56 31.59 0.78 44.83
CA THR A 56 31.43 0.97 46.29
C THR A 56 32.00 -0.21 47.07
N ARG A 57 31.73 -1.44 46.63
CA ARG A 57 32.24 -2.67 47.27
C ARG A 57 33.77 -2.74 47.22
N VAL A 58 34.37 -2.44 46.08
CA VAL A 58 35.83 -2.35 45.88
C VAL A 58 36.43 -1.32 46.83
N LYS A 59 35.85 -0.12 46.90
CA LYS A 59 36.32 0.94 47.82
C LYS A 59 36.28 0.50 49.29
N ASN A 60 35.22 -0.20 49.69
CA ASN A 60 35.10 -0.71 51.06
C ASN A 60 36.12 -1.83 51.34
N LEU A 61 36.31 -2.76 50.41
CA LEU A 61 37.31 -3.82 50.56
C LEU A 61 38.74 -3.25 50.59
N GLN A 62 39.03 -2.24 49.78
CA GLN A 62 40.31 -1.52 49.82
C GLN A 62 40.54 -0.85 51.18
N ALA A 63 39.50 -0.27 51.77
CA ALA A 63 39.57 0.31 53.12
C ALA A 63 39.80 -0.77 54.19
N GLU A 64 39.09 -1.90 54.10
CA GLU A 64 39.21 -3.03 55.03
C GLU A 64 40.62 -3.66 54.95
N VAL A 65 41.15 -3.89 53.74
CA VAL A 65 42.52 -4.35 53.54
C VAL A 65 43.53 -3.33 54.07
N ALA A 66 43.34 -2.02 53.85
CA ALA A 66 44.23 -0.98 54.38
C ALA A 66 44.20 -0.89 55.91
N GLU A 67 43.07 -1.19 56.54
CA GLU A 67 42.93 -1.21 58.00
C GLU A 67 43.58 -2.46 58.62
N ILE A 68 43.37 -3.64 58.03
CA ILE A 68 43.95 -4.90 58.52
C ILE A 68 45.44 -5.00 58.19
N SER A 69 45.91 -4.38 57.11
CA SER A 69 47.33 -4.34 56.75
C SER A 69 48.16 -3.37 57.61
N LYS A 70 47.55 -2.65 58.56
CA LYS A 70 48.30 -1.93 59.60
C LYS A 70 48.88 -2.95 60.57
N PRO A 71 50.22 -3.04 60.72
CA PRO A 71 50.81 -4.01 61.63
C PRO A 71 50.42 -3.68 63.07
N ALA A 72 49.71 -4.59 63.73
CA ALA A 72 49.49 -4.53 65.18
C ALA A 72 50.74 -5.02 65.96
N PHE A 73 51.60 -5.81 65.32
CA PHE A 73 52.81 -6.38 65.91
C PHE A 73 53.71 -6.93 64.79
N ASP A 74 55.02 -6.63 64.82
CA ASP A 74 55.99 -7.19 63.87
C ASP A 74 56.49 -8.56 64.40
N PRO A 75 56.13 -9.70 63.79
CA PRO A 75 56.29 -11.02 64.41
C PRO A 75 57.72 -11.58 64.32
N PHE A 76 58.60 -10.91 63.57
CA PHE A 76 59.89 -11.48 63.17
C PHE A 76 61.06 -11.13 64.09
N GLU A 77 60.88 -10.34 65.15
CA GLU A 77 61.98 -10.03 66.08
C GLU A 77 62.29 -11.16 67.10
N HIS A 78 61.48 -12.22 67.18
CA HIS A 78 61.62 -13.26 68.22
C HIS A 78 61.74 -14.69 67.68
N SER A 79 62.47 -14.89 66.59
CA SER A 79 62.82 -16.24 66.13
C SER A 79 63.83 -16.89 67.09
N GLY A 80 63.36 -17.64 68.09
CA GLY A 80 64.21 -18.55 68.88
C GLY A 80 63.87 -18.80 70.35
N GLN A 81 62.85 -18.18 70.93
CA GLN A 81 62.46 -18.40 72.34
C GLN A 81 61.13 -19.16 72.47
N ASP A 82 61.01 -20.01 73.50
CA ASP A 82 59.76 -20.72 73.82
C ASP A 82 58.70 -19.68 74.21
N LEU A 83 57.82 -19.38 73.25
CA LEU A 83 56.77 -18.39 73.37
C LEU A 83 55.90 -18.72 74.59
N SER A 84 55.69 -17.72 75.44
CA SER A 84 54.71 -17.78 76.52
C SER A 84 53.32 -18.10 75.96
N PRO A 85 52.38 -18.62 76.78
CA PRO A 85 51.02 -18.91 76.34
C PRO A 85 50.34 -17.73 75.62
N ARG A 86 50.60 -16.50 76.07
CA ARG A 86 50.08 -15.26 75.45
C ARG A 86 50.66 -14.99 74.07
N GLU A 87 51.96 -15.23 73.87
CA GLU A 87 52.61 -15.05 72.57
C GLU A 87 52.16 -16.13 71.56
N LYS A 88 51.89 -17.35 72.02
CA LYS A 88 51.30 -18.42 71.18
C LYS A 88 49.90 -18.05 70.70
N GLU A 89 49.08 -17.39 71.53
CA GLU A 89 47.76 -16.88 71.11
C GLU A 89 47.88 -15.72 70.13
N LEU A 90 48.79 -14.76 70.36
CA LEU A 90 49.06 -13.67 69.43
C LEU A 90 49.56 -14.18 68.07
N PHE A 91 50.42 -15.20 68.06
CA PHE A 91 50.89 -15.84 66.82
C PHE A 91 49.75 -16.51 66.07
N LYS A 92 48.88 -17.27 66.75
CA LYS A 92 47.68 -17.86 66.12
C LYS A 92 46.73 -16.80 65.56
N ALA A 93 46.49 -15.73 66.32
CA ALA A 93 45.68 -14.61 65.86
C ALA A 93 46.29 -13.98 64.60
N ASN A 94 47.60 -13.74 64.60
CA ASN A 94 48.30 -13.15 63.46
C ASN A 94 48.27 -14.05 62.21
N VAL A 95 48.47 -15.36 62.35
CA VAL A 95 48.30 -16.32 61.25
C VAL A 95 46.86 -16.28 60.72
N SER A 96 45.86 -16.22 61.61
CA SER A 96 44.45 -16.08 61.22
C SER A 96 44.19 -14.75 60.49
N TYR A 97 44.78 -13.65 60.94
CA TYR A 97 44.69 -12.34 60.28
C TYR A 97 45.33 -12.36 58.89
N LYS A 98 46.46 -13.03 58.73
CA LYS A 98 47.10 -13.16 57.42
C LYS A 98 46.22 -13.93 56.43
N ILE A 99 45.59 -15.02 56.88
CA ILE A 99 44.64 -15.79 56.07
C ILE A 99 43.45 -14.92 55.64
N THR A 100 42.87 -14.11 56.55
CA THR A 100 41.74 -13.24 56.19
C THR A 100 42.15 -12.13 55.21
N VAL A 101 43.35 -11.56 55.33
CA VAL A 101 43.89 -10.59 54.36
C VAL A 101 44.03 -11.23 52.98
N ASP A 102 44.60 -12.44 52.90
CA ASP A 102 44.77 -13.15 51.63
C ASP A 102 43.42 -13.49 50.97
N GLU A 103 42.41 -13.86 51.77
CA GLU A 103 41.03 -14.07 51.29
C GLU A 103 40.38 -12.77 50.76
N LEU A 104 40.52 -11.66 51.49
CA LEU A 104 39.98 -10.35 51.07
C LEU A 104 40.67 -9.86 49.80
N ARG A 105 41.98 -10.06 49.69
CA ARG A 105 42.74 -9.72 48.48
C ARG A 105 42.28 -10.54 47.28
N SER A 106 42.03 -11.83 47.46
CA SER A 106 41.48 -12.70 46.42
C SER A 106 40.09 -12.25 45.97
N LYS A 107 39.22 -11.86 46.92
CA LYS A 107 37.89 -11.32 46.61
C LYS A 107 37.96 -9.97 45.88
N LEU A 108 38.93 -9.12 46.23
CA LEU A 108 39.18 -7.85 45.57
C LEU A 108 39.60 -8.06 44.10
N GLU A 109 40.56 -8.94 43.84
CA GLU A 109 41.01 -9.26 42.48
C GLU A 109 39.86 -9.79 41.62
N LEU A 110 39.01 -10.65 42.18
CA LEU A 110 37.85 -11.20 41.46
C LEU A 110 36.78 -10.12 41.18
N ALA A 111 36.58 -9.18 42.10
CA ALA A 111 35.69 -8.04 41.92
C ALA A 111 36.21 -7.08 40.83
N GLU A 112 37.51 -6.80 40.79
CA GLU A 112 38.15 -5.98 39.77
C GLU A 112 38.05 -6.61 38.38
N LEU A 113 38.27 -7.93 38.27
CA LEU A 113 38.07 -8.68 37.02
C LEU A 113 36.62 -8.60 36.55
N THR A 114 35.66 -8.80 37.46
CA THR A 114 34.23 -8.73 37.15
C THR A 114 33.84 -7.33 36.70
N LEU A 115 34.34 -6.29 37.36
CA LEU A 115 34.12 -4.90 36.99
C LEU A 115 34.66 -4.62 35.58
N GLY A 116 35.87 -5.07 35.26
CA GLY A 116 36.47 -4.91 33.93
C GLY A 116 35.73 -5.66 32.81
N LEU A 117 35.11 -6.81 33.13
CA LEU A 117 34.23 -7.51 32.18
C LEU A 117 32.93 -6.73 31.96
N LYS A 118 32.28 -6.25 33.02
CA LYS A 118 31.04 -5.48 32.90
C LYS A 118 31.22 -4.13 32.22
N GLN A 119 32.36 -3.47 32.40
CA GLN A 119 32.70 -2.27 31.65
C GLN A 119 32.85 -2.55 30.14
N ARG A 120 33.45 -3.67 29.76
CA ARG A 120 33.54 -4.08 28.35
C ARG A 120 32.18 -4.43 27.75
N GLU A 121 31.35 -5.18 28.46
CA GLU A 121 29.97 -5.46 28.04
C GLU A 121 29.18 -4.17 27.82
N LEU A 122 29.30 -3.20 28.73
CA LEU A 122 28.63 -1.90 28.62
C LEU A 122 29.09 -1.14 27.37
N GLU A 123 30.38 -1.15 27.07
CA GLU A 123 30.92 -0.45 25.89
C GLU A 123 30.45 -1.09 24.58
N GLN A 124 30.38 -2.43 24.52
CA GLN A 124 29.82 -3.14 23.36
C GLN A 124 28.33 -2.82 23.15
N VAL A 125 27.55 -2.75 24.23
CA VAL A 125 26.13 -2.36 24.15
C VAL A 125 25.99 -0.92 23.62
N LYS A 126 26.85 0.01 24.05
CA LYS A 126 26.85 1.38 23.52
C LYS A 126 27.17 1.43 22.04
N GLU A 127 28.20 0.70 21.59
CA GLU A 127 28.58 0.65 20.18
C GLU A 127 27.45 0.09 19.31
N HIS A 128 26.79 -0.97 19.77
CA HIS A 128 25.61 -1.52 19.08
C HIS A 128 24.44 -0.54 19.04
N ALA A 129 24.19 0.20 20.12
CA ALA A 129 23.13 1.20 20.17
C ALA A 129 23.37 2.37 19.18
N GLU A 130 24.60 2.87 19.09
CA GLU A 130 24.97 3.91 18.11
C GLU A 130 24.86 3.41 16.67
N LYS A 131 25.24 2.15 16.41
CA LYS A 131 25.06 1.55 15.08
C LYS A 131 23.58 1.46 14.70
N LEU A 132 22.74 0.93 15.60
CA LEU A 132 21.29 0.85 15.37
C LEU A 132 20.67 2.24 15.15
N ARG A 133 21.16 3.26 15.85
CA ARG A 133 20.75 4.64 15.61
C ARG A 133 21.07 5.09 14.18
N GLY A 134 22.30 4.87 13.71
CA GLY A 134 22.70 5.22 12.35
C GLY A 134 21.84 4.51 11.29
N ASP A 135 21.53 3.24 11.52
CA ASP A 135 20.65 2.46 10.64
C ASP A 135 19.23 3.04 10.60
N ILE A 136 18.67 3.42 11.75
CA ILE A 136 17.34 4.06 11.84
C ILE A 136 17.34 5.42 11.13
N GLU A 137 18.35 6.26 11.34
CA GLU A 137 18.44 7.58 10.67
C GLU A 137 18.53 7.44 9.15
N THR A 138 19.21 6.40 8.66
CA THR A 138 19.30 6.09 7.23
C THR A 138 17.94 5.64 6.69
N LEU A 139 17.27 4.70 7.36
CA LEU A 139 15.94 4.23 6.97
C LEU A 139 14.91 5.36 6.92
N VAL A 140 14.95 6.30 7.87
CA VAL A 140 14.05 7.46 7.88
C VAL A 140 14.31 8.37 6.69
N LYS A 141 15.58 8.59 6.31
CA LYS A 141 15.93 9.38 5.12
C LYS A 141 15.46 8.70 3.84
N ASP A 142 15.56 7.38 3.75
CA ASP A 142 15.16 6.62 2.57
C ASP A 142 13.63 6.53 2.43
N LEU A 143 12.88 6.56 3.53
CA LEU A 143 11.42 6.48 3.52
C LEU A 143 10.77 7.74 2.89
N GLY A 144 11.36 8.92 3.11
CA GLY A 144 10.83 10.20 2.62
C GLY A 144 10.64 10.25 1.09
N PRO A 145 11.68 9.97 0.29
CA PRO A 145 11.59 9.90 -1.17
C PRO A 145 10.54 8.89 -1.66
N VAL A 146 10.45 7.72 -1.02
CA VAL A 146 9.47 6.68 -1.37
C VAL A 146 8.04 7.16 -1.13
N GLN A 147 7.78 7.87 -0.04
CA GLN A 147 6.46 8.46 0.23
C GLN A 147 6.08 9.52 -0.82
N LEU A 148 7.03 10.37 -1.21
CA LEU A 148 6.81 11.37 -2.27
C LEU A 148 6.53 10.72 -3.63
N GLU A 149 7.28 9.66 -3.97
CA GLU A 149 7.07 8.90 -5.21
C GLU A 149 5.70 8.22 -5.22
N LEU A 150 5.26 7.66 -4.09
CA LEU A 150 3.94 7.05 -3.94
C LEU A 150 2.81 8.07 -4.16
N GLU A 151 2.91 9.27 -3.58
CA GLU A 151 1.93 10.33 -3.77
C GLU A 151 1.91 10.83 -5.23
N SER A 152 3.07 10.95 -5.87
CA SER A 152 3.17 11.29 -7.30
C SER A 152 2.47 10.25 -8.18
N LEU A 153 2.75 8.96 -7.96
CA LEU A 153 2.11 7.87 -8.70
C LEU A 153 0.60 7.82 -8.47
N ARG A 154 0.14 8.15 -7.26
CA ARG A 154 -1.29 8.22 -6.93
C ARG A 154 -1.99 9.33 -7.69
N LEU A 155 -1.36 10.50 -7.79
CA LEU A 155 -1.88 11.63 -8.57
C LEU A 155 -1.91 11.31 -10.07
N GLU A 156 -0.85 10.68 -10.58
CA GLU A 156 -0.77 10.25 -11.98
C GLU A 156 -1.87 9.24 -12.32
N ASN A 157 -2.08 8.25 -11.45
CA ASN A 157 -3.13 7.25 -11.62
C ASN A 157 -4.53 7.87 -11.66
N LYS A 158 -4.80 8.82 -10.75
CA LYS A 158 -6.07 9.56 -10.75
C LYS A 158 -6.29 10.31 -12.07
N THR A 159 -5.25 11.00 -12.54
CA THR A 159 -5.28 11.76 -13.80
C THR A 159 -5.53 10.83 -15.00
N LEU A 160 -4.86 9.68 -15.04
CA LEU A 160 -5.08 8.69 -16.10
C LEU A 160 -6.51 8.15 -16.09
N LYS A 161 -7.07 7.87 -14.91
CA LYS A 161 -8.44 7.40 -14.77
C LYS A 161 -9.45 8.43 -15.30
N GLU A 162 -9.29 9.70 -14.94
CA GLU A 162 -10.13 10.78 -15.45
C GLU A 162 -10.04 10.91 -16.98
N ARG A 163 -8.83 10.80 -17.55
CA ARG A 163 -8.63 10.82 -19.01
C ARG A 163 -9.28 9.64 -19.73
N VAL A 164 -9.25 8.45 -19.15
CA VAL A 164 -9.93 7.26 -19.70
C VAL A 164 -11.44 7.47 -19.68
N GLU A 165 -11.99 7.88 -18.54
CA GLU A 165 -13.44 8.15 -18.42
C GLU A 165 -13.91 9.26 -19.38
N GLU A 166 -13.09 10.29 -19.63
CA GLU A 166 -13.42 11.34 -20.59
C GLU A 166 -13.42 10.82 -22.04
N ASN A 167 -12.41 10.02 -22.42
CA ASN A 167 -12.34 9.42 -23.75
C ASN A 167 -13.49 8.45 -24.01
N ASP A 168 -13.87 7.64 -23.04
CA ASP A 168 -15.00 6.72 -23.16
C ASP A 168 -16.31 7.50 -23.39
N LYS A 169 -16.52 8.62 -22.66
CA LYS A 169 -17.68 9.49 -22.89
C LYS A 169 -17.69 10.14 -24.27
N ARG A 170 -16.53 10.60 -24.75
CA ARG A 170 -16.42 11.20 -26.09
C ARG A 170 -16.73 10.19 -27.19
N THR A 171 -16.11 9.00 -27.13
CA THR A 171 -16.33 7.95 -28.14
C THR A 171 -17.77 7.45 -28.15
N GLN A 172 -18.41 7.37 -26.98
CA GLN A 172 -19.84 7.05 -26.90
C GLN A 172 -20.71 8.16 -27.54
N CYS A 173 -20.44 9.43 -27.25
CA CYS A 173 -21.22 10.55 -27.79
C CYS A 173 -21.07 10.66 -29.32
N ASP A 174 -19.85 10.51 -29.84
CA ASP A 174 -19.59 10.56 -31.28
C ASP A 174 -20.28 9.39 -32.01
N GLY A 175 -20.24 8.18 -31.46
CA GLY A 175 -20.91 7.02 -32.03
C GLY A 175 -22.44 7.11 -32.01
N GLU A 176 -23.02 7.66 -30.93
CA GLU A 176 -24.47 7.90 -30.84
C GLU A 176 -24.93 8.95 -31.85
N ASN A 177 -24.15 10.01 -32.08
CA ASN A 177 -24.44 11.04 -33.08
C ASN A 177 -24.44 10.46 -34.50
N GLU A 178 -23.42 9.68 -34.87
CA GLU A 178 -23.33 9.05 -36.19
C GLU A 178 -24.49 8.06 -36.43
N LEU A 179 -24.85 7.25 -35.44
CA LEU A 179 -26.01 6.36 -35.51
C LEU A 179 -27.32 7.13 -35.71
N ASN A 180 -27.49 8.27 -35.03
CA ASN A 180 -28.70 9.07 -35.12
C ASN A 180 -28.82 9.79 -36.48
N GLU A 181 -27.71 10.29 -37.02
CA GLU A 181 -27.66 10.84 -38.39
C GLU A 181 -28.01 9.77 -39.44
N ASN A 182 -27.41 8.58 -39.33
CA ASN A 182 -27.71 7.46 -40.21
C ASN A 182 -29.18 7.02 -40.12
N LEU A 183 -29.74 6.95 -38.90
CA LEU A 183 -31.15 6.63 -38.68
C LEU A 183 -32.08 7.67 -39.32
N ASN A 184 -31.76 8.95 -39.21
CA ASN A 184 -32.56 10.02 -39.81
C ASN A 184 -32.49 9.99 -41.34
N SER A 185 -31.31 9.72 -41.91
CA SER A 185 -31.13 9.52 -43.35
C SER A 185 -31.97 8.34 -43.86
N LEU A 186 -31.89 7.18 -43.21
CA LEU A 186 -32.68 5.99 -43.56
C LEU A 186 -34.19 6.21 -43.41
N LYS A 187 -34.62 7.00 -42.42
CA LYS A 187 -36.03 7.40 -42.27
C LYS A 187 -36.49 8.27 -43.43
N MET A 188 -35.69 9.25 -43.85
CA MET A 188 -36.02 10.08 -45.02
C MET A 188 -36.07 9.25 -46.31
N GLU A 189 -35.12 8.34 -46.51
CA GLU A 189 -35.11 7.44 -47.67
C GLU A 189 -36.34 6.53 -47.69
N ASN A 190 -36.72 5.93 -46.54
CA ASN A 190 -37.94 5.15 -46.43
C ASN A 190 -39.20 5.98 -46.71
N GLN A 191 -39.25 7.22 -46.24
CA GLN A 191 -40.36 8.12 -46.51
C GLN A 191 -40.48 8.41 -48.00
N LEU A 192 -39.35 8.72 -48.65
CA LEU A 192 -39.30 8.95 -50.09
C LEU A 192 -39.76 7.72 -50.88
N LEU A 193 -39.30 6.52 -50.51
CA LEU A 193 -39.71 5.28 -51.15
C LEU A 193 -41.21 5.01 -50.97
N ARG A 194 -41.79 5.30 -49.80
CA ARG A 194 -43.23 5.20 -49.56
C ARG A 194 -44.02 6.16 -50.46
N ASP A 195 -43.58 7.40 -50.57
CA ASP A 195 -44.24 8.40 -51.41
C ASP A 195 -44.17 8.01 -52.90
N GLN A 196 -43.02 7.47 -53.34
CA GLN A 196 -42.86 6.92 -54.68
C GLN A 196 -43.77 5.72 -54.94
N LEU A 197 -43.91 4.81 -53.97
CA LEU A 197 -44.82 3.67 -54.07
C LEU A 197 -46.27 4.11 -54.22
N ILE A 198 -46.73 5.05 -53.37
CA ILE A 198 -48.09 5.62 -53.44
C ILE A 198 -48.32 6.26 -54.82
N SER A 199 -47.35 7.02 -55.33
CA SER A 199 -47.44 7.64 -56.66
C SER A 199 -47.52 6.59 -57.78
N ALA A 200 -46.72 5.52 -57.69
CA ALA A 200 -46.73 4.43 -58.67
C ALA A 200 -48.05 3.63 -58.63
N GLU A 201 -48.58 3.36 -57.44
CA GLU A 201 -49.88 2.71 -57.25
C GLU A 201 -51.02 3.56 -57.85
N ALA A 202 -51.01 4.88 -57.61
CA ALA A 202 -51.99 5.80 -58.20
C ALA A 202 -51.94 5.80 -59.74
N LYS A 203 -50.73 5.86 -60.31
CA LYS A 203 -50.53 5.78 -61.78
C LYS A 203 -51.00 4.45 -62.35
N SER A 204 -50.73 3.34 -61.66
CA SER A 204 -51.17 2.00 -62.07
C SER A 204 -52.70 1.92 -62.05
N GLN A 205 -53.36 2.41 -61.00
CA GLN A 205 -54.82 2.47 -60.92
C GLN A 205 -55.45 3.32 -62.03
N GLU A 206 -54.87 4.49 -62.32
CA GLU A 206 -55.32 5.34 -63.43
C GLU A 206 -55.19 4.62 -64.79
N GLN A 207 -54.08 3.91 -65.01
CA GLN A 207 -53.88 3.13 -66.23
C GLN A 207 -54.87 1.97 -66.33
N HIS A 208 -55.16 1.28 -65.22
CA HIS A 208 -56.17 0.24 -65.17
C HIS A 208 -57.57 0.79 -65.49
N ALA A 209 -57.92 1.98 -64.97
CA ALA A 209 -59.17 2.65 -65.30
C ALA A 209 -59.26 2.97 -66.80
N LYS A 210 -58.23 3.60 -67.37
CA LYS A 210 -58.16 3.90 -68.82
C LYS A 210 -58.26 2.65 -69.68
N ASN A 211 -57.56 1.58 -69.32
CA ASN A 211 -57.63 0.30 -70.03
C ASN A 211 -59.03 -0.32 -69.94
N SER A 212 -59.72 -0.19 -68.80
CA SER A 212 -61.09 -0.68 -68.62
C SER A 212 -62.10 0.11 -69.46
N GLU A 213 -61.95 1.43 -69.56
CA GLU A 213 -62.75 2.29 -70.43
C GLU A 213 -62.58 1.89 -71.90
N GLN A 214 -61.33 1.68 -72.34
CA GLN A 214 -61.03 1.20 -73.69
C GLN A 214 -61.67 -0.17 -73.97
N GLN A 215 -61.64 -1.10 -73.01
CA GLN A 215 -62.33 -2.40 -73.15
C GLN A 215 -63.85 -2.24 -73.24
N MET A 216 -64.45 -1.33 -72.46
CA MET A 216 -65.88 -1.05 -72.49
C MET A 216 -66.31 -0.50 -73.85
N LEU A 217 -65.54 0.45 -74.40
CA LEU A 217 -65.75 1.00 -75.74
C LEU A 217 -65.61 -0.07 -76.83
N LEU A 218 -64.63 -0.95 -76.71
CA LEU A 218 -64.42 -2.05 -77.66
C LEU A 218 -65.59 -3.05 -77.63
N ASN A 219 -66.10 -3.39 -76.44
CA ASN A 219 -67.26 -4.26 -76.28
C ASN A 219 -68.53 -3.60 -76.83
N TRP A 220 -68.76 -2.32 -76.52
CA TRP A 220 -69.87 -1.56 -77.10
C TRP A 220 -69.81 -1.53 -78.63
N TYR A 221 -68.63 -1.28 -79.21
CA TYR A 221 -68.44 -1.31 -80.66
C TYR A 221 -68.76 -2.69 -81.26
N LYS A 222 -68.33 -3.78 -80.60
CA LYS A 222 -68.68 -5.14 -81.02
C LYS A 222 -70.19 -5.37 -81.02
N ASP A 223 -70.89 -4.95 -79.97
CA ASP A 223 -72.35 -5.09 -79.86
C ASP A 223 -73.09 -4.31 -80.95
N VAL A 224 -72.68 -3.05 -81.20
CA VAL A 224 -73.24 -2.22 -82.27
C VAL A 224 -73.02 -2.85 -83.63
N MET A 225 -71.81 -3.34 -83.92
CA MET A 225 -71.48 -4.01 -85.18
C MET A 225 -72.26 -5.32 -85.35
N MET A 226 -72.51 -6.07 -84.27
CA MET A 226 -73.34 -7.27 -84.28
C MET A 226 -74.79 -6.95 -84.65
N VAL A 227 -75.39 -5.93 -84.04
CA VAL A 227 -76.76 -5.49 -84.35
C VAL A 227 -76.88 -5.02 -85.79
N LEU A 228 -75.93 -4.19 -86.27
CA LEU A 228 -75.89 -3.76 -87.68
C LEU A 228 -75.75 -4.96 -88.63
N GLY A 229 -74.89 -5.93 -88.31
CA GLY A 229 -74.76 -7.18 -89.06
C GLY A 229 -76.08 -7.96 -89.14
N CYS A 230 -76.81 -8.09 -88.03
CA CYS A 230 -78.14 -8.71 -87.99
C CYS A 230 -79.15 -7.94 -88.85
N ILE A 231 -79.16 -6.60 -88.82
CA ILE A 231 -80.05 -5.77 -89.65
C ILE A 231 -79.75 -5.96 -91.14
N ILE A 232 -78.47 -5.94 -91.53
CA ILE A 232 -78.05 -6.15 -92.93
C ILE A 232 -78.49 -7.54 -93.40
N LEU A 233 -78.23 -8.60 -92.62
CA LEU A 233 -78.69 -9.95 -92.93
C LEU A 233 -80.22 -10.01 -93.07
N ALA A 234 -80.96 -9.38 -92.16
CA ALA A 234 -82.42 -9.33 -92.22
C ALA A 234 -82.97 -8.56 -93.44
N LEU A 235 -82.23 -7.60 -93.99
CA LEU A 235 -82.60 -6.88 -95.21
C LEU A 235 -82.22 -7.63 -96.49
N VAL A 236 -81.09 -8.34 -96.48
CA VAL A 236 -80.56 -9.06 -97.64
C VAL A 236 -81.27 -10.40 -97.86
N ILE A 237 -81.59 -11.13 -96.79
CA ILE A 237 -82.22 -12.46 -96.88
C ILE A 237 -83.58 -12.43 -97.60
N PRO A 238 -84.53 -11.49 -97.32
CA PRO A 238 -85.80 -11.41 -98.05
C PRO A 238 -85.64 -11.07 -99.53
N GLY A 239 -84.62 -10.28 -99.89
CA GLY A 239 -84.31 -9.92 -101.27
C GLY A 239 -83.77 -11.12 -102.08
N ILE A 240 -82.95 -11.96 -101.46
CA ILE A 240 -82.43 -13.19 -102.08
C ILE A 240 -83.53 -14.27 -102.15
N TRP A 241 -84.40 -14.36 -101.13
CA TRP A 241 -85.50 -15.33 -101.13
C TRP A 241 -86.52 -15.08 -102.25
N LYS A 242 -86.79 -13.82 -102.61
CA LYS A 242 -87.61 -13.43 -103.77
C LYS A 242 -86.98 -13.72 -105.14
N MET A 243 -85.68 -14.02 -105.23
CA MET A 243 -85.03 -14.42 -106.48
C MET A 243 -84.93 -15.93 -106.66
N LEU A 244 -85.13 -16.72 -105.60
CA LEU A 244 -84.92 -18.17 -105.61
C LEU A 244 -86.21 -19.00 -105.47
N PHE A 245 -87.37 -18.36 -105.25
CA PHE A 245 -88.71 -18.96 -105.24
C PHE A 245 -89.70 -18.02 -105.94
#